data_AF-A0A1B6LMM0-F1
#
_entry.id   AF-A0A1B6LMM0-F1
#
_cell.length_a   1.000
_cell.length_b   1.000
_cell.length_c   1.000
_cell.angle_alpha   90.00
_cell.angle_beta   90.00
_cell.angle_gamma   90.00
#
_symmetry.space_group_name_H-M   'P 1'
#
loop_
_entity.id
_entity.type
_entity.pdbx_description
1 polymer ?
#
loop_
_entity_poly.entity_id
_entity_poly.type
_entity_poly.pdbx_seq_one_letter_code
_entity_poly.pdbx_strand_id
1 'polypeptide(L)'
;QKRKLFHTSVYESEVQLKKLYIQTCRRLPAHGCKVYQVKELLRGKTKKKAARLLGVGPDKIVLLDNKTKILAKSQNTSDLIQWRTGGGRSHDRLQLEFRSSRWSLVVSATEDT
;
A
#
# COMPACT_ATOMS: atom_id res chain seq x y z
N GLN A 1 25.67 -20.75 27.07
CA GLN A 1 24.58 -20.36 27.98
C GLN A 1 23.28 -20.21 27.17
N LYS A 2 22.41 -21.23 27.15
CA LYS A 2 21.15 -21.19 26.38
C LYS A 2 20.14 -20.30 27.13
N ARG A 3 19.72 -19.18 26.52
CA ARG A 3 18.64 -18.34 27.07
C ARG A 3 17.37 -19.19 27.05
N LYS A 4 16.88 -19.59 28.23
CA LYS A 4 15.56 -20.18 28.38
C LYS A 4 14.56 -19.16 27.84
N LEU A 5 13.90 -19.49 26.73
CA LEU A 5 12.74 -18.76 26.23
C LEU A 5 11.63 -19.02 27.25
N PHE A 6 11.59 -18.19 28.29
CA PHE A 6 10.54 -18.25 29.30
C PHE A 6 9.20 -18.11 28.58
N HIS A 7 8.29 -19.05 28.87
CA HIS A 7 6.89 -19.05 28.47
C HIS A 7 6.35 -17.62 28.55
N THR A 8 6.21 -16.99 27.40
CA THR A 8 5.51 -15.71 27.34
C THR A 8 4.04 -16.09 27.43
N SER A 9 3.42 -15.89 28.60
CA SER A 9 2.01 -16.20 28.87
C SER A 9 1.04 -15.57 27.86
N VAL A 10 1.54 -14.65 27.04
CA VAL A 10 0.91 -14.10 25.83
C VAL A 10 0.28 -15.18 24.95
N TYR A 11 0.90 -16.35 24.79
CA TYR A 11 0.33 -17.41 23.94
C TYR A 11 -0.72 -18.28 24.64
N GLU A 12 -0.90 -18.13 25.95
CA GLU A 12 -1.84 -18.89 26.77
C GLU A 12 -3.11 -18.08 27.10
N SER A 13 -3.10 -16.76 26.86
CA SER A 13 -4.25 -15.88 27.08
C SER A 13 -4.86 -15.38 25.77
N GLU A 14 -6.09 -15.81 25.47
CA GLU A 14 -6.84 -15.41 24.26
C GLU A 14 -6.93 -13.88 24.11
N VAL A 15 -7.19 -13.15 25.20
CA VAL A 15 -7.29 -11.69 25.19
C VAL A 15 -5.96 -11.05 24.81
N GLN A 16 -4.84 -11.59 25.31
CA GLN A 16 -3.51 -11.09 24.98
C GLN A 16 -3.15 -11.39 23.53
N LEU A 17 -3.52 -12.57 23.02
CA LEU A 17 -3.38 -12.92 21.60
C LEU A 17 -4.18 -11.97 20.69
N LYS A 18 -5.43 -11.68 21.04
CA LYS A 18 -6.26 -10.71 20.31
C LYS A 18 -5.61 -9.32 20.29
N LYS A 19 -5.10 -8.84 21.44
CA LYS A 19 -4.38 -7.55 21.52
C LYS A 19 -3.13 -7.54 20.63
N LEU A 20 -2.32 -8.61 20.69
CA LEU A 20 -1.12 -8.75 19.86
C LEU A 20 -1.45 -8.76 18.36
N TYR A 21 -2.51 -9.47 17.97
CA TYR A 21 -2.99 -9.50 16.59
C TYR A 21 -3.36 -8.10 16.10
N ILE A 22 -4.21 -7.38 16.84
CA ILE A 22 -4.62 -6.01 16.48
C ILE A 22 -3.41 -5.08 16.39
N GLN A 23 -2.48 -5.18 17.34
CA GLN A 23 -1.26 -4.38 17.33
C GLN A 23 -0.38 -4.68 16.11
N THR A 24 -0.30 -5.94 15.71
CA THR A 24 0.44 -6.36 14.51
C THR A 24 -0.24 -5.86 13.24
N CYS A 25 -1.56 -5.98 13.13
CA CYS A 25 -2.33 -5.44 12.01
C CYS A 25 -2.17 -3.91 11.88
N ARG A 26 -2.16 -3.17 12.99
CA ARG A 26 -1.93 -1.71 13.01
C ARG A 26 -0.57 -1.29 12.46
N ARG A 27 0.43 -2.17 12.53
CA ARG A 27 1.77 -1.93 11.99
C ARG A 27 1.88 -2.23 10.49
N LEU A 28 0.86 -2.83 9.88
CA LEU A 28 0.90 -3.13 8.45
C LEU A 28 0.94 -1.83 7.63
N PRO A 29 1.72 -1.78 6.53
CA PRO A 29 1.90 -0.56 5.75
C PRO A 29 0.59 0.04 5.19
N ALA A 30 -0.38 -0.80 4.86
CA ALA A 30 -1.70 -0.38 4.35
C ALA A 30 -2.82 -0.40 5.41
N HIS A 31 -2.50 -0.52 6.71
CA HIS A 31 -3.52 -0.42 7.75
C HIS A 31 -4.27 0.90 7.64
N GLY A 32 -5.61 0.84 7.72
CA GLY A 32 -6.49 2.01 7.59
C GLY A 32 -6.64 2.54 6.15
N CYS A 33 -6.10 1.84 5.14
CA CYS A 33 -6.23 2.23 3.75
C CYS A 33 -7.28 1.37 3.02
N LYS A 34 -8.03 1.97 2.09
CA LYS A 34 -8.73 1.22 1.04
C LYS A 34 -7.71 0.78 -0.01
N VAL A 35 -7.77 -0.48 -0.44
CA VAL A 35 -6.74 -1.08 -1.30
C VAL A 35 -7.31 -1.41 -2.68
N TYR A 36 -6.60 -1.00 -3.72
CA TYR A 36 -6.99 -1.18 -5.12
C TYR A 36 -5.85 -1.79 -5.93
N GLN A 37 -6.18 -2.68 -6.87
CA GLN A 37 -5.18 -3.19 -7.81
C GLN A 37 -4.90 -2.16 -8.91
N VAL A 38 -3.63 -1.87 -9.16
CA VAL A 38 -3.20 -0.93 -10.21
C VAL A 38 -1.92 -1.42 -10.88
N LYS A 39 -1.56 -0.81 -12.01
CA LYS A 39 -0.24 -0.97 -12.62
C LYS A 39 0.53 0.34 -12.56
N GLU A 40 1.65 0.35 -11.85
CA GLU A 40 2.54 1.49 -11.79
C GLU A 40 3.37 1.61 -13.08
N LEU A 41 3.38 2.80 -13.69
CA LEU A 41 4.26 3.14 -14.81
C LEU A 41 5.60 3.62 -14.25
N LEU A 42 6.62 2.77 -14.33
CA LEU A 42 7.96 3.10 -13.87
C LEU A 42 8.64 4.07 -14.86
N ARG A 43 9.30 5.09 -14.33
CA ARG A 43 10.12 6.02 -15.14
C ARG A 43 11.47 5.35 -15.46
N GLY A 44 11.84 5.32 -16.74
CA GLY A 44 13.11 4.75 -17.22
C GLY A 44 13.13 4.58 -18.74
N LYS A 45 14.28 4.19 -19.32
CA LYS A 45 14.44 3.98 -20.78
C LYS A 45 13.48 2.91 -21.34
N THR A 46 13.08 1.93 -20.51
CA THR A 46 12.04 0.96 -20.84
C THR A 46 10.75 1.32 -20.09
N LYS A 47 9.64 1.48 -20.82
CA LYS A 47 8.30 1.73 -20.26
C LYS A 47 7.75 0.46 -19.60
N LYS A 48 8.32 0.06 -18.46
CA LYS A 48 7.87 -1.10 -17.68
C LYS A 48 6.66 -0.74 -16.83
N LYS A 49 5.69 -1.66 -16.76
CA LYS A 49 4.55 -1.61 -15.85
C LYS A 49 4.76 -2.61 -14.71
N ALA A 50 4.58 -2.19 -13.47
CA ALA A 50 4.64 -3.07 -12.30
C ALA A 50 3.24 -3.23 -11.69
N ALA A 51 2.80 -4.46 -11.44
CA ALA A 51 1.55 -4.71 -10.73
C ALA A 51 1.71 -4.30 -9.26
N ARG A 52 0.83 -3.43 -8.77
CA ARG A 52 0.86 -2.88 -7.41
C ARG A 52 -0.51 -2.95 -6.75
N LEU A 53 -0.51 -2.85 -5.44
CA LEU A 53 -1.69 -2.53 -4.64
C LEU A 53 -1.56 -1.07 -4.19
N LEU A 54 -2.47 -0.22 -4.61
CA LEU A 54 -2.59 1.18 -4.15
C LEU A 54 -3.45 1.20 -2.89
N GLY A 55 -2.84 1.54 -1.76
CA GLY A 55 -3.56 1.86 -0.52
C GLY A 55 -3.82 3.36 -0.43
N VAL A 56 -5.07 3.77 -0.27
CA VAL A 56 -5.47 5.16 -0.03
C VAL A 56 -6.11 5.26 1.34
N GLY A 57 -5.49 6.02 2.25
CA GLY A 57 -5.99 6.28 3.60
C GLY A 57 -5.95 7.78 3.94
N PRO A 58 -6.54 8.16 5.08
CA PRO A 58 -6.58 9.56 5.51
C PRO A 58 -5.17 10.12 5.81
N ASP A 59 -4.28 9.31 6.38
CA ASP A 59 -2.94 9.77 6.79
C ASP A 59 -1.87 9.54 5.73
N LYS A 60 -2.02 8.47 4.94
CA LYS A 60 -1.03 8.02 3.97
C LYS A 60 -1.63 7.42 2.71
N ILE A 61 -0.87 7.55 1.63
CA ILE A 61 -1.09 6.83 0.37
C ILE A 61 0.13 5.93 0.13
N VAL A 62 -0.09 4.64 -0.14
CA VAL A 62 0.96 3.63 -0.26
C VAL A 62 0.84 2.82 -1.54
N LEU A 63 1.98 2.34 -2.06
CA LEU A 63 2.02 1.28 -3.08
C LEU A 63 2.72 0.07 -2.49
N LEU A 64 2.09 -1.09 -2.58
CA LEU A 64 2.70 -2.38 -2.24
C LEU A 64 2.95 -3.19 -3.50
N ASP A 65 3.95 -4.07 -3.46
CA ASP A 65 4.05 -5.13 -4.47
C ASP A 65 2.82 -6.04 -4.45
N ASN A 66 2.28 -6.34 -5.63
CA ASN A 66 1.05 -7.13 -5.71
C ASN A 66 1.21 -8.57 -5.19
N LYS A 67 2.40 -9.17 -5.33
CA LYS A 67 2.63 -10.55 -4.87
C LYS A 67 3.11 -10.56 -3.44
N THR A 68 4.24 -9.91 -3.16
CA THR A 68 4.93 -9.99 -1.86
C THR A 68 4.29 -9.14 -0.78
N LYS A 69 3.41 -8.19 -1.14
CA LYS A 69 2.80 -7.21 -0.24
C LYS A 69 3.82 -6.29 0.46
N ILE A 70 5.09 -6.33 0.05
CA ILE A 70 6.13 -5.46 0.56
C ILE A 70 5.88 -4.03 0.09
N LEU A 71 6.11 -3.06 0.98
CA LEU A 71 5.97 -1.63 0.69
C LEU A 71 6.96 -1.20 -0.39
N ALA A 72 6.43 -0.69 -1.50
CA ALA A 72 7.22 -0.13 -2.59
C ALA A 72 7.36 1.38 -2.47
N LYS A 73 6.28 2.10 -2.13
CA LYS A 73 6.27 3.56 -1.94
C LYS A 73 5.27 3.97 -0.86
N SER A 74 5.55 5.08 -0.18
CA SER A 74 4.66 5.71 0.79
C SER A 74 4.80 7.23 0.70
N GLN A 75 3.69 7.94 0.83
CA GLN A 75 3.63 9.39 1.02
C GLN A 75 2.56 9.72 2.06
N ASN A 76 2.72 10.82 2.79
CA ASN A 76 1.62 11.34 3.60
C ASN A 76 0.52 11.84 2.65
N THR A 77 -0.73 11.65 3.04
CA THR A 77 -1.86 12.16 2.24
C THR A 77 -1.85 13.69 2.18
N SER A 78 -1.36 14.36 3.24
CA SER A 78 -1.17 15.82 3.28
C SER A 78 -0.11 16.35 2.29
N ASP A 79 0.75 15.49 1.77
CA ASP A 79 1.75 15.86 0.76
C ASP A 79 1.18 15.82 -0.66
N LEU A 80 -0.06 15.31 -0.86
CA LEU A 80 -0.73 15.29 -2.15
C LEU A 80 -1.14 16.70 -2.56
N ILE A 81 -0.55 17.21 -3.63
CA ILE A 81 -0.85 18.54 -4.18
C ILE A 81 -2.05 18.46 -5.12
N GLN A 82 -2.04 17.47 -6.01
CA GLN A 82 -3.08 17.30 -7.01
C GLN A 82 -3.17 15.85 -7.49
N TRP A 83 -4.33 15.50 -8.02
CA TRP A 83 -4.55 14.25 -8.72
C TRP A 83 -5.27 14.52 -10.04
N ARG A 84 -4.98 13.70 -11.04
CA ARG A 84 -5.59 13.81 -12.36
C ARG A 84 -5.96 12.42 -12.86
N THR A 85 -7.17 12.29 -13.37
CA THR A 85 -7.63 11.12 -14.12
C THR A 85 -7.66 11.44 -15.61
N GLY A 86 -7.48 10.42 -16.43
CA GLY A 86 -7.49 10.55 -17.89
C GLY A 86 -6.10 10.59 -18.53
N GLY A 87 -6.09 10.39 -19.84
CA GLY A 87 -4.89 10.08 -20.62
C GLY A 87 -4.64 8.56 -20.73
N GLY A 88 -3.69 8.18 -21.59
CA GLY A 88 -3.61 6.79 -22.07
C GLY A 88 -4.65 6.52 -23.18
N ARG A 89 -4.53 5.42 -23.90
CA ARG A 89 -5.45 5.11 -25.03
C ARG A 89 -6.89 4.84 -24.58
N SER A 90 -7.08 4.50 -23.30
CA SER A 90 -8.36 4.05 -22.74
C SER A 90 -8.83 4.92 -21.56
N HIS A 91 -8.27 6.12 -21.39
CA HIS A 91 -8.55 7.01 -20.25
C HIS A 91 -8.34 6.34 -18.87
N ASP A 92 -7.51 5.30 -18.81
CA ASP A 92 -7.27 4.41 -17.69
C ASP A 92 -6.16 4.92 -16.74
N ARG A 93 -5.75 6.17 -16.89
CA ARG A 93 -4.58 6.70 -16.19
C ARG A 93 -4.96 7.53 -14.98
N LEU A 94 -4.33 7.23 -13.85
CA LEU A 94 -4.35 8.04 -12.63
C LEU A 94 -2.95 8.60 -12.38
N GLN A 95 -2.88 9.91 -12.14
CA GLN A 95 -1.64 10.58 -11.75
C GLN A 95 -1.82 11.23 -10.38
N LEU A 96 -0.90 10.92 -9.48
CA LEU A 96 -0.83 11.52 -8.15
C LEU A 96 0.44 12.35 -8.08
N GLU A 97 0.30 13.63 -7.75
CA GLU A 97 1.43 14.55 -7.60
C GLU A 97 1.54 14.98 -6.15
N PHE A 98 2.66 14.61 -5.55
CA PHE A 98 3.03 14.96 -4.19
C PHE A 98 4.11 16.04 -4.21
N ARG A 99 4.36 16.69 -3.08
CA ARG A 99 5.43 17.69 -2.92
C ARG A 99 6.80 17.24 -3.43
N SER A 100 7.14 15.96 -3.24
CA SER A 100 8.48 15.42 -3.55
C SER A 100 8.50 14.41 -4.71
N SER A 101 7.33 13.93 -5.17
CA SER A 101 7.27 12.84 -6.12
C SER A 101 5.99 12.84 -6.94
N ARG A 102 6.03 12.17 -8.10
CA ARG A 102 4.85 11.99 -8.95
C ARG A 102 4.69 10.53 -9.33
N TRP A 103 3.52 9.99 -9.06
CA TRP A 103 3.18 8.61 -9.38
C TRP A 103 2.26 8.58 -10.59
N SER A 104 2.52 7.63 -11.48
CA SER A 104 1.69 7.42 -12.65
C SER A 104 1.22 5.98 -12.63
N LEU A 105 -0.09 5.81 -12.56
CA LEU A 105 -0.75 4.53 -12.38
C LEU A 105 -1.70 4.30 -13.56
N VAL A 106 -1.88 3.03 -13.90
CA VAL A 106 -2.94 2.56 -14.77
C VAL A 106 -3.93 1.81 -13.90
N VAL A 107 -5.18 2.22 -13.98
CA VAL A 107 -6.32 1.65 -13.26
C VAL A 107 -7.16 0.93 -14.29
N SER A 108 -7.28 -0.40 -14.18
CA SER A 108 -8.21 -1.15 -14.99
C SER A 108 -9.61 -0.95 -14.44
N ALA A 109 -10.54 -0.51 -15.31
CA ALA A 109 -11.97 -0.58 -15.03
C ALA A 109 -12.39 -2.05 -15.05
N THR A 110 -12.15 -2.76 -13.97
CA THR A 110 -12.91 -3.98 -13.67
C THR A 110 -13.94 -3.54 -12.65
N GLU A 111 -15.20 -3.53 -13.06
CA GLU A 111 -16.35 -3.35 -12.18
C GLU A 111 -16.20 -4.34 -11.01
N ASP A 112 -16.11 -3.82 -9.79
CA ASP A 112 -16.35 -4.63 -8.59
C ASP A 112 -17.88 -4.89 -8.59
N THR A 113 -18.32 -5.96 -9.26
CA THR A 113 -19.63 -6.59 -9.04
C THR A 113 -19.58 -7.48 -7.80
#